data_AF-A0A5N9H9J9-F1
#
_entry.id   AF-A0A5N9H9J9-F1
#
_cell.length_a   1.000
_cell.length_b   1.000
_cell.length_c   1.000
_cell.angle_alpha   90.00
_cell.angle_beta   90.00
_cell.angle_gamma   90.00
#
_symmetry.space_group_name_H-M   'P 1'
#
loop_
_entity.id
_entity.type
_entity.pdbx_description
1 polymer ?
#
loop_
_entity_poly.entity_id
_entity_poly.type
_entity_poly.pdbx_seq_one_letter_code
_entity_poly.pdbx_strand_id
1 'polypeptide(L)'
;KSQHSAGVGSELACVALGEADAKFGELIRWLDDNGNSDGTDVIVLSDHGYSTITGRIDLDAELPAAGFGPDDVLIATNGGCALFYVTDNNADITDRLAQWLMAQPWCGALLASDSVGQIEGTLPTSLVGMQGARGPELAMSFRWDSRISENGFLGFAYSTSASAGLGQHGSMSKHELRNTGIARGPSFKSGVTIDSPSGNIDIAPTILKILGYDGGESMDGRVLEEALVSGSGAVESSTETHAAERKLSSGVFRQQVTLSTVGQTVYVDEGNAEFISA
;
A
#
# COMPACT_ATOMS: atom_id res chain seq x y z
N LYS A 1 14.24 -2.74 -10.03
CA LYS A 1 14.43 -1.47 -9.29
C LYS A 1 15.66 -1.63 -8.39
N SER A 2 16.63 -0.70 -8.39
CA SER A 2 17.90 -0.80 -7.66
C SER A 2 17.74 -1.05 -6.15
N GLN A 3 16.67 -0.50 -5.56
CA GLN A 3 16.34 -0.70 -4.15
C GLN A 3 16.03 -2.16 -3.78
N HIS A 4 15.44 -2.96 -4.69
CA HIS A 4 15.24 -4.38 -4.45
C HIS A 4 16.55 -5.16 -4.35
N SER A 5 17.55 -4.80 -5.16
CA SER A 5 18.80 -5.54 -5.25
C SER A 5 19.86 -5.08 -4.25
N ALA A 6 19.85 -3.81 -3.87
CA ALA A 6 20.91 -3.20 -3.06
C ALA A 6 20.41 -2.63 -1.72
N GLY A 7 19.09 -2.63 -1.47
CA GLY A 7 18.49 -2.07 -0.27
C GLY A 7 18.06 -0.61 -0.45
N VAL A 8 17.11 -0.22 0.41
CA VAL A 8 16.54 1.12 0.46
C VAL A 8 17.63 2.13 0.82
N GLY A 9 17.78 3.18 0.02
CA GLY A 9 18.77 4.23 0.29
C GLY A 9 20.25 3.85 0.09
N SER A 10 20.53 2.70 -0.52
CA SER A 10 21.91 2.29 -0.84
C SER A 10 22.57 3.26 -1.82
N GLU A 11 23.91 3.30 -1.84
CA GLU A 11 24.68 4.11 -2.79
C GLU A 11 24.24 3.86 -4.23
N LEU A 12 24.08 2.59 -4.62
CA LEU A 12 23.58 2.22 -5.94
C LEU A 12 22.17 2.77 -6.22
N ALA A 13 21.28 2.74 -5.22
CA ALA A 13 19.94 3.29 -5.36
C ALA A 13 19.97 4.81 -5.52
N CYS A 14 20.80 5.52 -4.75
CA CYS A 14 20.97 6.97 -4.85
C CYS A 14 21.56 7.38 -6.20
N VAL A 15 22.57 6.66 -6.72
CA VAL A 15 23.12 6.89 -8.06
C VAL A 15 22.04 6.69 -9.12
N ALA A 16 21.28 5.58 -9.06
CA ALA A 16 20.20 5.32 -10.01
C ALA A 16 19.10 6.39 -9.97
N LEU A 17 18.76 6.92 -8.78
CA LEU A 17 17.82 8.03 -8.63
C LEU A 17 18.36 9.32 -9.23
N GLY A 18 19.65 9.63 -9.03
CA GLY A 18 20.30 10.79 -9.64
C GLY A 18 20.34 10.72 -11.17
N GLU A 19 20.57 9.54 -11.74
CA GLU A 19 20.49 9.34 -13.19
C GLU A 19 19.06 9.53 -13.72
N ALA A 20 18.05 9.02 -13.00
CA ALA A 20 16.64 9.22 -13.36
C ALA A 20 16.24 10.71 -13.30
N ASP A 21 16.66 11.43 -12.26
CA ASP A 21 16.47 12.87 -12.12
C ASP A 21 17.15 13.66 -13.25
N ALA A 22 18.40 13.32 -13.59
CA ALA A 22 19.11 13.96 -14.69
C ALA A 22 18.39 13.78 -16.04
N LYS A 23 17.88 12.57 -16.32
CA LYS A 23 17.10 12.28 -17.53
C LYS A 23 15.73 12.96 -17.53
N PHE A 24 15.08 13.04 -16.38
CA PHE A 24 13.86 13.82 -16.26
C PHE A 24 14.13 15.32 -16.50
N GLY A 25 15.23 15.85 -15.99
CA GLY A 25 15.66 17.24 -16.24
C GLY A 25 16.00 17.52 -17.71
N GLU A 26 16.48 16.54 -18.49
CA GLU A 26 16.61 16.66 -19.95
C GLU A 26 15.24 16.85 -20.62
N LEU A 27 14.23 16.09 -20.22
CA LEU A 27 12.86 16.21 -20.75
C LEU A 27 12.24 17.57 -20.41
N ILE A 28 12.37 18.03 -19.16
CA ILE A 28 11.84 19.33 -18.74
C ILE A 28 12.50 20.48 -19.51
N ARG A 29 13.83 20.47 -19.66
CA ARG A 29 14.54 21.47 -20.47
C ARG A 29 14.09 21.45 -21.93
N TRP A 30 13.86 20.27 -22.50
CA TRP A 30 13.35 20.17 -23.86
C TRP A 30 11.96 20.81 -24.02
N LEU A 31 11.06 20.64 -23.03
CA LEU A 31 9.76 21.33 -23.04
C LEU A 31 9.92 22.85 -23.00
N ASP A 32 10.82 23.35 -22.15
CA ASP A 32 11.11 24.78 -22.02
C ASP A 32 11.72 25.36 -23.31
N ASP A 33 12.77 24.73 -23.85
CA ASP A 33 13.52 25.20 -25.03
C ASP A 33 12.67 25.20 -26.32
N ASN A 34 11.61 24.39 -26.37
CA ASN A 34 10.71 24.28 -27.52
C ASN A 34 9.38 25.04 -27.33
N GLY A 35 9.26 25.84 -26.27
CA GLY A 35 8.06 26.66 -26.02
C GLY A 35 6.80 25.85 -25.66
N ASN A 36 6.96 24.61 -25.21
CA ASN A 36 5.84 23.73 -24.85
C ASN A 36 5.43 23.85 -23.37
N SER A 37 6.25 24.49 -22.53
CA SER A 37 6.03 24.52 -21.09
C SER A 37 4.77 25.26 -20.65
N ASP A 38 4.38 26.32 -21.35
CA ASP A 38 3.19 27.11 -20.99
C ASP A 38 1.87 26.38 -21.27
N GLY A 39 1.91 25.31 -22.06
CA GLY A 39 0.75 24.50 -22.43
C GLY A 39 0.80 23.05 -21.94
N THR A 40 1.79 22.68 -21.12
CA THR A 40 2.01 21.29 -20.70
C THR A 40 1.94 21.16 -19.19
N ASP A 41 1.01 20.34 -18.72
CA ASP A 41 1.01 19.81 -17.36
C ASP A 41 1.87 18.54 -17.29
N VAL A 42 2.72 18.48 -16.27
CA VAL A 42 3.59 17.35 -15.95
C VAL A 42 3.24 16.86 -14.56
N ILE A 43 2.92 15.57 -14.44
CA ILE A 43 2.63 14.90 -13.17
C ILE A 43 3.63 13.76 -13.01
N VAL A 44 4.41 13.80 -11.93
CA VAL A 44 5.38 12.77 -11.53
C VAL A 44 4.81 12.01 -10.34
N LEU A 45 4.71 10.69 -10.49
CA LEU A 45 4.07 9.81 -9.52
C LEU A 45 4.99 8.63 -9.21
N SER A 46 4.71 7.96 -8.09
CA SER A 46 5.19 6.61 -7.83
C SER A 46 4.02 5.66 -7.61
N ASP A 47 4.21 4.40 -7.99
CA ASP A 47 3.25 3.33 -7.71
C ASP A 47 3.18 3.05 -6.20
N HIS A 48 4.34 3.03 -5.54
CA HIS A 48 4.48 2.75 -4.12
C HIS A 48 5.78 3.36 -3.55
N GLY A 49 5.90 3.33 -2.22
CA GLY A 49 7.13 3.56 -1.47
C GLY A 49 7.94 2.27 -1.27
N TYR A 50 8.76 2.21 -0.22
CA TYR A 50 9.62 1.05 0.05
C TYR A 50 9.84 0.87 1.56
N SER A 51 9.98 -0.39 1.98
CA SER A 51 10.55 -0.75 3.28
C SER A 51 11.80 -1.61 3.11
N THR A 52 12.63 -1.63 4.15
CA THR A 52 13.72 -2.59 4.28
C THR A 52 13.17 -3.94 4.74
N ILE A 53 13.68 -5.06 4.21
CA ILE A 53 13.24 -6.39 4.61
C ILE A 53 13.80 -6.72 6.00
N THR A 54 12.90 -7.00 6.95
CA THR A 54 13.23 -7.53 8.28
C THR A 54 13.72 -8.97 8.20
N GLY A 55 12.99 -9.81 7.46
CA GLY A 55 13.25 -11.23 7.32
C GLY A 55 12.35 -11.84 6.25
N ARG A 56 12.84 -12.91 5.61
CA ARG A 56 12.10 -13.66 4.61
C ARG A 56 11.27 -14.75 5.27
N ILE A 57 10.00 -14.85 4.87
CA ILE A 57 9.07 -15.91 5.27
C ILE A 57 8.81 -16.82 4.07
N ASP A 58 9.03 -18.11 4.23
CA ASP A 58 8.79 -19.11 3.19
C ASP A 58 7.42 -19.77 3.39
N LEU A 59 6.35 -19.09 2.95
CA LEU A 59 4.99 -19.56 3.17
C LEU A 59 4.68 -20.92 2.51
N ASP A 60 5.37 -21.26 1.43
CA ASP A 60 5.26 -22.56 0.77
C ASP A 60 5.79 -23.71 1.65
N ALA A 61 6.72 -23.42 2.58
CA ALA A 61 7.21 -24.37 3.57
C ALA A 61 6.39 -24.32 4.87
N GLU A 62 6.02 -23.12 5.33
CA GLU A 62 5.33 -22.90 6.61
C GLU A 62 3.90 -23.46 6.61
N LEU A 63 3.12 -23.28 5.54
CA LEU A 63 1.73 -23.74 5.50
C LEU A 63 1.58 -25.27 5.56
N PRO A 64 2.33 -26.07 4.77
CA PRO A 64 2.31 -27.53 4.92
C PRO A 64 2.77 -27.99 6.30
N ALA A 65 3.78 -27.33 6.88
CA ALA A 65 4.25 -27.65 8.24
C ALA A 65 3.17 -27.35 9.31
N ALA A 66 2.33 -26.35 9.06
CA ALA A 66 1.17 -26.01 9.87
C ALA A 66 -0.07 -26.89 9.60
N GLY A 67 0.01 -27.81 8.64
CA GLY A 67 -1.05 -28.76 8.32
C GLY A 67 -2.11 -28.23 7.34
N PHE A 68 -1.75 -27.26 6.49
CA PHE A 68 -2.56 -26.85 5.34
C PHE A 68 -2.02 -27.50 4.07
N GLY A 69 -2.86 -28.30 3.41
CA GLY A 69 -2.52 -28.95 2.15
C GLY A 69 -2.67 -28.03 0.94
N PRO A 70 -2.08 -28.41 -0.21
CA PRO A 70 -2.23 -27.67 -1.47
C PRO A 70 -3.67 -27.65 -2.00
N ASP A 71 -4.50 -28.60 -1.58
CA ASP A 71 -5.94 -28.63 -1.90
C ASP A 71 -6.78 -27.79 -0.93
N ASP A 72 -6.20 -27.30 0.17
CA ASP A 72 -6.91 -26.47 1.16
C ASP A 72 -6.76 -24.98 0.84
N VAL A 73 -5.52 -24.55 0.57
CA VAL A 73 -5.15 -23.13 0.46
C VAL A 73 -4.15 -22.93 -0.68
N LEU A 74 -4.51 -22.07 -1.63
CA LEU A 74 -3.58 -21.52 -2.62
C LEU A 74 -3.05 -20.16 -2.14
N ILE A 75 -1.75 -19.95 -2.26
CA ILE A 75 -1.07 -18.72 -1.83
C ILE A 75 -0.67 -17.92 -3.07
N ALA A 76 -0.97 -16.62 -3.08
CA ALA A 76 -0.36 -15.66 -3.99
C ALA A 76 0.50 -14.68 -3.18
N THR A 77 1.81 -14.87 -3.24
CA THR A 77 2.79 -14.03 -2.54
C THR A 77 3.04 -12.72 -3.30
N ASN A 78 3.17 -11.61 -2.58
CA ASN A 78 3.39 -10.29 -3.16
C ASN A 78 4.30 -9.44 -2.28
N GLY A 79 5.52 -9.91 -2.04
CA GLY A 79 6.52 -9.17 -1.28
C GLY A 79 6.07 -8.96 0.17
N GLY A 80 5.67 -7.72 0.49
CA GLY A 80 5.20 -7.29 1.81
C GLY A 80 3.78 -7.78 2.20
N CYS A 81 3.10 -8.53 1.34
CA CYS A 81 1.85 -9.23 1.70
C CYS A 81 1.75 -10.64 1.09
N ALA A 82 0.72 -11.37 1.51
CA ALA A 82 0.30 -12.62 0.91
C ALA A 82 -1.24 -12.69 0.85
N LEU A 83 -1.75 -13.22 -0.26
CA LEU A 83 -3.18 -13.48 -0.47
C LEU A 83 -3.41 -14.99 -0.37
N PHE A 84 -4.47 -15.39 0.31
CA PHE A 84 -4.83 -16.79 0.53
C PHE A 84 -6.20 -17.06 -0.07
N TYR A 85 -6.22 -17.95 -1.06
CA TYR A 85 -7.42 -18.43 -1.71
C TYR A 85 -7.76 -19.80 -1.12
N VAL A 86 -8.89 -19.90 -0.44
CA VAL A 86 -9.32 -21.10 0.28
C VAL A 86 -10.31 -21.87 -0.57
N THR A 87 -10.06 -23.16 -0.77
CA THR A 87 -10.90 -24.01 -1.62
C THR A 87 -12.35 -23.98 -1.16
N ASP A 88 -13.26 -23.81 -2.15
CA ASP A 88 -14.71 -23.74 -1.96
C ASP A 88 -15.19 -22.68 -0.94
N ASN A 89 -14.39 -21.63 -0.69
CA ASN A 89 -14.65 -20.62 0.34
C ASN A 89 -14.91 -21.24 1.72
N ASN A 90 -14.19 -22.31 2.06
CA ASN A 90 -14.43 -23.07 3.28
C ASN A 90 -14.11 -22.23 4.53
N ALA A 91 -15.15 -21.86 5.28
CA ALA A 91 -15.05 -21.02 6.47
C ALA A 91 -14.23 -21.67 7.60
N ASP A 92 -14.27 -23.00 7.77
CA ASP A 92 -13.54 -23.70 8.82
C ASP A 92 -12.03 -23.74 8.54
N ILE A 93 -11.65 -23.98 7.27
CA ILE A 93 -10.24 -23.89 6.83
C ILE A 93 -9.76 -22.44 6.99
N THR A 94 -10.58 -21.48 6.60
CA THR A 94 -10.26 -20.06 6.68
C THR A 94 -10.06 -19.61 8.12
N ASP A 95 -10.94 -20.00 9.04
CA ASP A 95 -10.81 -19.66 10.46
C ASP A 95 -9.54 -20.29 11.07
N ARG A 96 -9.25 -21.56 10.77
CA ARG A 96 -8.00 -22.21 11.18
C ARG A 96 -6.76 -21.49 10.65
N LEU A 97 -6.78 -21.09 9.38
CA LEU A 97 -5.69 -20.37 8.74
C LEU A 97 -5.49 -19.01 9.41
N ALA A 98 -6.57 -18.26 9.65
CA ALA A 98 -6.52 -16.98 10.34
C ALA A 98 -5.94 -17.12 11.76
N GLN A 99 -6.38 -18.11 12.54
CA GLN A 99 -5.82 -18.39 13.87
C GLN A 99 -4.32 -18.68 13.81
N TRP A 100 -3.89 -19.51 12.85
CA TRP A 100 -2.48 -19.85 12.70
C TRP A 100 -1.65 -18.63 12.31
N LEU A 101 -2.11 -17.83 11.34
CA LEU A 101 -1.45 -16.58 10.92
C LEU A 101 -1.32 -15.60 12.09
N MET A 102 -2.41 -15.35 12.83
CA MET A 102 -2.43 -14.44 13.98
C MET A 102 -1.44 -14.82 15.08
N ALA A 103 -1.07 -16.10 15.20
CA ALA A 103 -0.07 -16.57 16.16
C ALA A 103 1.39 -16.32 15.70
N GLN A 104 1.61 -15.89 14.46
CA GLN A 104 2.96 -15.71 13.90
C GLN A 104 3.53 -14.33 14.23
N PRO A 105 4.82 -14.23 14.58
CA PRO A 105 5.46 -12.95 14.94
C PRO A 105 5.59 -11.97 13.76
N TRP A 106 5.38 -12.45 12.53
CA TRP A 106 5.44 -11.70 11.29
C TRP A 106 4.06 -11.30 10.75
N CYS A 107 2.96 -11.79 11.33
CA CYS A 107 1.61 -11.42 10.91
C CYS A 107 1.32 -9.96 11.25
N GLY A 108 0.96 -9.16 10.24
CA GLY A 108 0.47 -7.79 10.38
C GLY A 108 -1.05 -7.75 10.25
N ALA A 109 -1.57 -6.71 9.60
CA ALA A 109 -3.00 -6.59 9.32
C ALA A 109 -3.50 -7.81 8.51
N LEU A 110 -4.65 -8.36 8.93
CA LEU A 110 -5.25 -9.56 8.37
C LEU A 110 -6.72 -9.31 8.07
N LEU A 111 -7.08 -9.40 6.80
CA LEU A 111 -8.40 -9.06 6.31
C LEU A 111 -9.11 -10.30 5.74
N ALA A 112 -10.43 -10.37 5.90
CA ALA A 112 -11.27 -11.46 5.40
C ALA A 112 -12.34 -10.96 4.43
N SER A 113 -12.62 -11.77 3.41
CA SER A 113 -13.69 -11.53 2.44
C SER A 113 -15.05 -11.90 3.02
N ASP A 114 -16.09 -11.17 2.63
CA ASP A 114 -17.47 -11.48 3.04
C ASP A 114 -17.92 -12.89 2.58
N SER A 115 -17.23 -13.47 1.59
CA SER A 115 -17.52 -14.81 1.05
C SER A 115 -17.31 -15.96 2.05
N VAL A 116 -16.50 -15.76 3.08
CA VAL A 116 -16.24 -16.73 4.16
C VAL A 116 -16.96 -16.40 5.47
N GLY A 117 -17.80 -15.35 5.45
CA GLY A 117 -18.46 -14.83 6.64
C GLY A 117 -17.50 -14.12 7.60
N GLN A 118 -17.95 -13.91 8.84
CA GLN A 118 -17.14 -13.22 9.85
C GLN A 118 -16.11 -14.16 10.47
N ILE A 119 -14.83 -13.84 10.28
CA ILE A 119 -13.71 -14.51 10.94
C ILE A 119 -13.24 -13.62 12.10
N GLU A 120 -13.32 -14.13 13.34
CA GLU A 120 -12.91 -13.38 14.54
C GLU A 120 -11.46 -12.89 14.41
N GLY A 121 -11.21 -11.65 14.83
CA GLY A 121 -9.89 -11.02 14.77
C GLY A 121 -9.48 -10.48 13.41
N THR A 122 -10.30 -10.63 12.36
CA THR A 122 -10.06 -10.05 11.03
C THR A 122 -10.82 -8.74 10.82
N LEU A 123 -10.38 -7.94 9.84
CA LEU A 123 -11.13 -6.79 9.31
C LEU A 123 -11.66 -7.12 7.89
N PRO A 124 -12.75 -6.53 7.41
CA PRO A 124 -13.27 -6.89 6.10
C PRO A 124 -12.40 -6.34 4.95
N THR A 125 -12.18 -7.14 3.89
CA THR A 125 -11.40 -6.72 2.71
C THR A 125 -12.01 -5.55 1.94
N SER A 126 -13.30 -5.26 2.14
CA SER A 126 -13.98 -4.09 1.57
C SER A 126 -13.43 -2.77 2.10
N LEU A 127 -12.83 -2.73 3.30
CA LEU A 127 -12.18 -1.52 3.86
C LEU A 127 -11.01 -1.02 3.01
N VAL A 128 -10.40 -1.91 2.23
CA VAL A 128 -9.20 -1.60 1.43
C VAL A 128 -9.42 -1.86 -0.06
N GLY A 129 -10.68 -1.93 -0.50
CA GLY A 129 -11.02 -2.10 -1.91
C GLY A 129 -10.67 -3.46 -2.52
N MET A 130 -10.49 -4.50 -1.70
CA MET A 130 -10.11 -5.85 -2.17
C MET A 130 -11.28 -6.82 -2.34
N GLN A 131 -12.50 -6.41 -1.96
CA GLN A 131 -13.70 -7.25 -2.11
C GLN A 131 -14.07 -7.37 -3.60
N GLY A 132 -14.24 -8.62 -4.09
CA GLY A 132 -14.72 -8.85 -5.44
C GLY A 132 -14.49 -10.28 -5.93
N ALA A 133 -14.87 -10.57 -7.17
CA ALA A 133 -14.81 -11.91 -7.75
C ALA A 133 -13.40 -12.52 -7.88
N ARG A 134 -12.35 -11.70 -7.75
CA ARG A 134 -10.93 -12.12 -7.73
C ARG A 134 -10.26 -11.87 -6.38
N GLY A 135 -11.01 -11.36 -5.40
CA GLY A 135 -10.52 -11.12 -4.06
C GLY A 135 -10.22 -12.45 -3.37
N PRO A 136 -9.21 -12.50 -2.48
CA PRO A 136 -8.91 -13.69 -1.70
C PRO A 136 -9.87 -13.84 -0.53
N GLU A 137 -9.95 -15.04 0.04
CA GLU A 137 -10.68 -15.27 1.28
C GLU A 137 -9.97 -14.62 2.47
N LEU A 138 -8.63 -14.63 2.49
CA LEU A 138 -7.81 -13.83 3.41
C LEU A 138 -6.72 -13.04 2.69
N ALA A 139 -6.50 -11.79 3.10
CA ALA A 139 -5.37 -10.98 2.71
C ALA A 139 -4.57 -10.57 3.94
N MET A 140 -3.27 -10.87 3.95
CA MET A 140 -2.39 -10.52 5.06
C MET A 140 -1.28 -9.58 4.59
N SER A 141 -1.21 -8.41 5.20
CA SER A 141 0.00 -7.59 5.17
C SER A 141 0.96 -8.08 6.25
N PHE A 142 2.26 -8.18 5.93
CA PHE A 142 3.27 -8.45 6.94
C PHE A 142 3.34 -7.33 7.97
N ARG A 143 3.74 -7.71 9.19
CA ARG A 143 4.04 -6.79 10.28
C ARG A 143 5.23 -5.91 9.90
N TRP A 144 5.13 -4.64 10.26
CA TRP A 144 6.15 -3.66 9.95
C TRP A 144 6.42 -2.73 11.14
N ASP A 145 7.54 -2.00 11.09
CA ASP A 145 7.90 -0.97 12.06
C ASP A 145 8.67 0.19 11.39
N SER A 146 8.92 1.26 12.16
CA SER A 146 9.59 2.47 11.68
C SER A 146 11.03 2.60 12.20
N ARG A 147 11.74 1.49 12.44
CA ARG A 147 13.18 1.56 12.72
C ARG A 147 13.93 2.17 11.54
N ILE A 148 15.09 2.74 11.82
CA ILE A 148 15.99 3.33 10.82
C ILE A 148 16.96 2.23 10.34
N SER A 149 17.11 2.08 9.03
CA SER A 149 18.03 1.14 8.41
C SER A 149 19.47 1.63 8.45
N GLU A 150 20.43 0.77 8.11
CA GLU A 150 21.86 1.15 8.02
C GLU A 150 22.11 2.30 7.03
N ASN A 151 21.25 2.43 6.02
CA ASN A 151 21.29 3.51 5.03
C ASN A 151 20.55 4.79 5.48
N GLY A 152 20.03 4.83 6.71
CA GLY A 152 19.40 6.03 7.28
C GLY A 152 17.92 6.24 6.94
N PHE A 153 17.24 5.24 6.37
CA PHE A 153 15.82 5.35 5.97
C PHE A 153 14.91 4.59 6.94
N LEU A 154 13.72 5.14 7.19
CA LEU A 154 12.70 4.50 8.02
C LEU A 154 11.99 3.37 7.25
N GLY A 155 11.56 2.35 7.99
CA GLY A 155 10.63 1.35 7.48
C GLY A 155 11.25 -0.04 7.35
N PHE A 156 10.64 -0.98 8.05
CA PHE A 156 10.99 -2.39 8.03
C PHE A 156 9.73 -3.23 7.95
N ALA A 157 9.69 -4.24 7.08
CA ALA A 157 8.62 -5.26 7.10
C ALA A 157 9.17 -6.65 6.75
N TYR A 158 8.46 -7.70 7.17
CA TYR A 158 8.73 -9.04 6.65
C TYR A 158 8.35 -9.14 5.17
N SER A 159 8.91 -10.13 4.47
CA SER A 159 8.62 -10.34 3.06
C SER A 159 8.57 -11.82 2.70
N THR A 160 7.79 -12.17 1.70
CA THR A 160 7.85 -13.47 1.01
C THR A 160 9.04 -13.58 0.06
N SER A 161 9.74 -12.48 -0.20
CA SER A 161 10.77 -12.38 -1.23
C SER A 161 12.08 -11.79 -0.70
N ALA A 162 13.16 -11.98 -1.47
CA ALA A 162 14.49 -11.41 -1.23
C ALA A 162 15.04 -11.69 0.20
N SER A 163 16.15 -11.06 0.57
CA SER A 163 16.85 -11.28 1.85
C SER A 163 16.76 -10.05 2.75
N ALA A 164 16.97 -10.25 4.05
CA ALA A 164 17.02 -9.15 5.02
C ALA A 164 18.02 -8.06 4.58
N GLY A 165 17.68 -6.80 4.85
CA GLY A 165 18.46 -5.62 4.44
C GLY A 165 18.20 -5.13 3.01
N LEU A 166 17.60 -5.95 2.14
CA LEU A 166 17.18 -5.52 0.80
C LEU A 166 15.84 -4.76 0.84
N GLY A 167 15.46 -4.12 -0.26
CA GLY A 167 14.21 -3.36 -0.35
C GLY A 167 13.03 -4.19 -0.83
N GLN A 168 11.84 -3.91 -0.30
CA GLN A 168 10.58 -4.50 -0.73
C GLN A 168 9.44 -3.48 -0.72
N HIS A 169 8.32 -3.86 -1.34
CA HIS A 169 7.03 -3.21 -1.21
C HIS A 169 5.90 -4.26 -1.18
N GLY A 170 4.68 -3.82 -0.90
CA GLY A 170 3.45 -4.61 -0.93
C GLY A 170 2.78 -4.80 0.43
N SER A 171 3.34 -4.24 1.50
CA SER A 171 2.75 -4.22 2.84
C SER A 171 1.91 -2.96 3.07
N MET A 172 1.10 -2.96 4.12
CA MET A 172 0.35 -1.80 4.63
C MET A 172 1.23 -0.89 5.50
N SER A 173 2.54 -0.90 5.30
CA SER A 173 3.42 0.08 5.93
C SER A 173 3.18 1.47 5.36
N LYS A 174 3.06 2.49 6.23
CA LYS A 174 3.02 3.89 5.77
C LYS A 174 4.24 4.28 4.93
N HIS A 175 5.37 3.60 5.08
CA HIS A 175 6.60 3.84 4.30
C HIS A 175 6.50 3.29 2.87
N GLU A 176 5.52 2.41 2.62
CA GLU A 176 5.20 1.84 1.30
C GLU A 176 3.94 2.46 0.70
N LEU A 177 2.98 2.86 1.52
CA LEU A 177 1.74 3.50 1.07
C LEU A 177 1.94 4.97 0.72
N ARG A 178 2.74 5.72 1.49
CA ARG A 178 3.08 7.11 1.18
C ARG A 178 4.10 7.14 0.05
N ASN A 179 3.66 7.54 -1.13
CA ASN A 179 4.45 7.56 -2.34
C ASN A 179 4.61 9.00 -2.88
N THR A 180 5.39 9.16 -3.96
CA THR A 180 5.68 10.49 -4.53
C THR A 180 4.53 10.98 -5.40
N GLY A 181 4.13 12.24 -5.20
CA GLY A 181 3.23 12.97 -6.10
C GLY A 181 3.69 14.42 -6.25
N ILE A 182 4.08 14.81 -7.47
CA ILE A 182 4.52 16.16 -7.81
C ILE A 182 3.84 16.56 -9.12
N ALA A 183 3.26 17.75 -9.17
CA ALA A 183 2.67 18.30 -10.39
C ALA A 183 3.24 19.69 -10.70
N ARG A 184 3.41 19.99 -11.99
CA ARG A 184 3.83 21.29 -12.52
C ARG A 184 3.10 21.55 -13.82
N GLY A 185 2.59 22.76 -14.01
CA GLY A 185 2.07 23.21 -15.30
C GLY A 185 1.04 24.31 -15.15
N PRO A 186 0.46 24.79 -16.26
CA PRO A 186 -0.50 25.89 -16.26
C PRO A 186 -1.77 25.60 -15.43
N SER A 187 -2.12 24.33 -15.23
CA SER A 187 -3.34 23.95 -14.49
C SER A 187 -3.12 23.86 -12.97
N PHE A 188 -1.88 23.76 -12.51
CA PHE A 188 -1.54 23.51 -11.10
C PHE A 188 -1.03 24.76 -10.37
N LYS A 189 -1.38 24.88 -9.09
CA LYS A 189 -0.80 25.90 -8.20
C LYS A 189 0.70 25.67 -8.06
N SER A 190 1.48 26.75 -7.99
CA SER A 190 2.93 26.69 -7.88
C SER A 190 3.42 27.02 -6.46
N GLY A 191 4.49 26.34 -6.02
CA GLY A 191 5.14 26.62 -4.74
C GLY A 191 4.32 26.24 -3.51
N VAL A 192 3.35 25.34 -3.66
CA VAL A 192 2.48 24.87 -2.57
C VAL A 192 2.74 23.40 -2.25
N THR A 193 2.52 23.03 -1.00
CA THR A 193 2.39 21.63 -0.55
C THR A 193 0.93 21.38 -0.24
N ILE A 194 0.43 20.22 -0.67
CA ILE A 194 -0.95 19.79 -0.41
C ILE A 194 -0.89 18.70 0.65
N ASP A 195 -1.37 19.03 1.85
CA ASP A 195 -1.34 18.12 3.01
C ASP A 195 -2.59 17.24 3.12
N SER A 196 -3.62 17.51 2.31
CA SER A 196 -4.83 16.69 2.28
C SER A 196 -4.52 15.28 1.74
N PRO A 197 -5.18 14.23 2.29
CA PRO A 197 -5.06 12.88 1.76
C PRO A 197 -5.37 12.83 0.27
N SER A 198 -4.48 12.19 -0.49
CA SER A 198 -4.59 11.99 -1.93
C SER A 198 -3.88 10.69 -2.32
N GLY A 199 -4.22 10.16 -3.49
CA GLY A 199 -3.61 8.92 -4.00
C GLY A 199 -3.71 8.79 -5.52
N ASN A 200 -3.11 7.73 -6.06
CA ASN A 200 -3.05 7.50 -7.51
C ASN A 200 -4.44 7.42 -8.18
N ILE A 201 -5.47 7.04 -7.43
CA ILE A 201 -6.86 7.01 -7.91
C ILE A 201 -7.39 8.40 -8.30
N ASP A 202 -6.82 9.48 -7.77
CA ASP A 202 -7.25 10.86 -8.01
C ASP A 202 -6.69 11.45 -9.31
N ILE A 203 -5.71 10.77 -9.93
CA ILE A 203 -4.98 11.29 -11.08
C ILE A 203 -5.86 11.30 -12.33
N ALA A 204 -6.55 10.20 -12.61
CA ALA A 204 -7.47 10.10 -13.75
C ALA A 204 -8.58 11.17 -13.70
N PRO A 205 -9.38 11.32 -12.60
CA PRO A 205 -10.40 12.36 -12.53
C PRO A 205 -9.81 13.77 -12.63
N THR A 206 -8.62 14.01 -12.08
CA THR A 206 -7.95 15.32 -12.18
C THR A 206 -7.52 15.64 -13.62
N ILE A 207 -6.97 14.68 -14.37
CA ILE A 207 -6.61 14.86 -15.78
C ILE A 207 -7.85 15.12 -16.63
N LEU A 208 -8.94 14.36 -16.43
CA LEU A 208 -10.19 14.57 -17.17
C LEU A 208 -10.75 15.98 -16.95
N LYS A 209 -10.74 16.44 -15.69
CA LYS A 209 -11.13 17.82 -15.34
C LYS A 209 -10.31 18.86 -16.09
N ILE A 210 -8.97 18.73 -16.11
CA ILE A 210 -8.07 19.65 -16.81
C ILE A 210 -8.39 19.70 -18.32
N LEU A 211 -8.68 18.53 -18.91
CA LEU A 211 -9.00 18.41 -20.32
C LEU A 211 -10.45 18.84 -20.66
N GLY A 212 -11.26 19.23 -19.67
CA GLY A 212 -12.66 19.61 -19.86
C GLY A 212 -13.60 18.45 -20.15
N TYR A 213 -13.22 17.23 -19.76
CA TYR A 213 -14.07 16.05 -19.83
C TYR A 213 -14.69 15.73 -18.47
N ASP A 214 -15.95 15.29 -18.49
CA ASP A 214 -16.59 14.74 -17.31
C ASP A 214 -15.98 13.37 -16.98
N GLY A 215 -15.58 13.21 -15.73
CA GLY A 215 -15.31 11.89 -15.16
C GLY A 215 -16.61 11.10 -15.11
N GLY A 216 -16.63 9.88 -15.65
CA GLY A 216 -17.77 8.99 -15.47
C GLY A 216 -17.99 8.62 -14.00
N GLU A 217 -19.18 8.14 -13.66
CA GLU A 217 -19.59 7.76 -12.29
C GLU A 217 -18.83 6.55 -11.68
N SER A 218 -17.85 5.98 -12.39
CA SER A 218 -17.19 4.71 -12.05
C SER A 218 -15.75 4.88 -11.54
N MET A 219 -15.40 6.04 -10.99
CA MET A 219 -14.06 6.29 -10.42
C MET A 219 -14.15 6.45 -8.91
N ASP A 220 -13.28 5.76 -8.18
CA ASP A 220 -13.19 5.86 -6.71
C ASP A 220 -12.49 7.14 -6.25
N GLY A 221 -11.60 7.67 -7.10
CA GLY A 221 -10.83 8.88 -6.83
C GLY A 221 -11.64 10.16 -7.07
N ARG A 222 -11.10 11.27 -6.58
CA ARG A 222 -11.67 12.61 -6.70
C ARG A 222 -10.78 13.53 -7.52
N VAL A 223 -11.33 14.63 -7.99
CA VAL A 223 -10.53 15.73 -8.52
C VAL A 223 -9.75 16.37 -7.36
N LEU A 224 -8.44 16.57 -7.54
CA LEU A 224 -7.58 17.32 -6.62
C LEU A 224 -7.77 18.83 -6.81
N GLU A 225 -8.99 19.33 -6.57
CA GLU A 225 -9.35 20.74 -6.76
C GLU A 225 -8.43 21.67 -5.96
N GLU A 226 -7.97 21.24 -4.78
CA GLU A 226 -7.04 22.00 -3.96
C GLU A 226 -5.66 22.21 -4.61
N ALA A 227 -5.28 21.37 -5.58
CA ALA A 227 -4.03 21.48 -6.33
C ALA A 227 -4.17 22.34 -7.60
N LEU A 228 -5.38 22.52 -8.13
CA LEU A 228 -5.63 23.23 -9.39
C LEU A 228 -5.74 24.74 -9.20
N VAL A 229 -5.27 25.53 -10.18
CA VAL A 229 -5.43 27.00 -10.20
C VAL A 229 -6.90 27.40 -10.24
N SER A 230 -7.73 26.64 -10.97
CA SER A 230 -9.17 26.87 -11.09
C SER A 230 -9.99 26.32 -9.93
N GLY A 231 -9.39 25.47 -9.09
CA GLY A 231 -10.10 24.73 -8.06
C GLY A 231 -10.26 25.50 -6.76
N SER A 232 -11.15 24.99 -5.90
CA SER A 232 -11.39 25.55 -4.57
C SER A 232 -10.17 25.44 -3.65
N GLY A 233 -10.23 26.12 -2.50
CA GLY A 233 -9.19 26.08 -1.47
C GLY A 233 -9.10 24.73 -0.74
N ALA A 234 -8.70 24.76 0.52
CA ALA A 234 -8.51 23.57 1.35
C ALA A 234 -9.73 22.62 1.32
N VAL A 235 -9.45 21.32 1.36
CA VAL A 235 -10.45 20.26 1.50
C VAL A 235 -10.46 19.75 2.93
N GLU A 236 -11.64 19.45 3.44
CA GLU A 236 -11.80 18.78 4.74
C GLU A 236 -11.51 17.29 4.60
N SER A 237 -10.85 16.73 5.61
CA SER A 237 -10.56 15.29 5.67
C SER A 237 -10.84 14.76 7.07
N SER A 238 -11.12 13.47 7.15
CA SER A 238 -11.29 12.76 8.42
C SER A 238 -10.42 11.51 8.42
N THR A 239 -9.89 11.14 9.59
CA THR A 239 -9.14 9.90 9.77
C THR A 239 -9.85 9.02 10.79
N GLU A 240 -10.00 7.74 10.45
CA GLU A 240 -10.58 6.72 11.33
C GLU A 240 -9.66 5.50 11.45
N THR A 241 -9.76 4.77 12.56
CA THR A 241 -9.00 3.53 12.77
C THR A 241 -9.94 2.40 13.10
N HIS A 242 -9.92 1.38 12.26
CA HIS A 242 -10.65 0.13 12.42
C HIS A 242 -9.77 -0.85 13.17
N ALA A 243 -10.31 -1.54 14.18
CA ALA A 243 -9.55 -2.47 15.01
C ALA A 243 -10.31 -3.78 15.18
N ALA A 244 -9.55 -4.86 15.29
CA ALA A 244 -10.05 -6.20 15.61
C ALA A 244 -9.08 -6.90 16.55
N GLU A 245 -9.61 -7.77 17.41
CA GLU A 245 -8.79 -8.61 18.28
C GLU A 245 -9.32 -10.04 18.31
N ARG A 246 -8.41 -10.99 18.61
CA ARG A 246 -8.75 -12.38 18.88
C ARG A 246 -7.87 -12.94 19.98
N LYS A 247 -8.49 -13.65 20.92
CA LYS A 247 -7.77 -14.42 21.94
C LYS A 247 -7.43 -15.80 21.38
N LEU A 248 -6.15 -16.14 21.40
CA LEU A 248 -5.62 -17.46 21.07
C LEU A 248 -5.13 -18.15 22.36
N SER A 249 -4.86 -19.45 22.27
CA SER A 249 -4.26 -20.19 23.39
C SER A 249 -2.84 -19.70 23.74
N SER A 250 -2.12 -19.11 22.78
CA SER A 250 -0.75 -18.61 22.93
C SER A 250 -0.67 -17.13 23.33
N GLY A 251 -1.78 -16.39 23.34
CA GLY A 251 -1.78 -14.94 23.55
C GLY A 251 -2.97 -14.23 22.90
N VAL A 252 -2.85 -12.91 22.71
CA VAL A 252 -3.89 -12.06 22.11
C VAL A 252 -3.32 -11.39 20.86
N PHE A 253 -3.98 -11.57 19.74
CA PHE A 253 -3.73 -10.84 18.50
C PHE A 253 -4.58 -9.58 18.48
N ARG A 254 -3.97 -8.44 18.15
CA ARG A 254 -4.65 -7.16 17.94
C ARG A 254 -4.15 -6.53 16.66
N GLN A 255 -5.07 -6.07 15.83
CA GLN A 255 -4.74 -5.32 14.63
C GLN A 255 -5.48 -4.01 14.53
N GLN A 256 -4.93 -3.13 13.71
CA GLN A 256 -5.55 -1.88 13.33
C GLN A 256 -5.29 -1.56 11.85
N VAL A 257 -6.26 -0.93 11.19
CA VAL A 257 -6.14 -0.31 9.87
C VAL A 257 -6.66 1.11 9.96
N THR A 258 -5.82 2.07 9.59
CA THR A 258 -6.14 3.49 9.61
C THR A 258 -6.45 3.96 8.19
N LEU A 259 -7.57 4.65 8.04
CA LEU A 259 -8.06 5.19 6.78
C LEU A 259 -8.26 6.70 6.91
N SER A 260 -7.96 7.40 5.83
CA SER A 260 -8.31 8.81 5.66
C SER A 260 -9.36 8.97 4.57
N THR A 261 -10.30 9.90 4.75
CA THR A 261 -11.41 10.13 3.83
C THR A 261 -11.49 11.61 3.46
N VAL A 262 -11.64 11.88 2.16
CA VAL A 262 -11.93 13.23 1.63
C VAL A 262 -13.16 13.14 0.75
N GLY A 263 -14.26 13.75 1.18
CA GLY A 263 -15.56 13.57 0.53
C GLY A 263 -16.02 12.11 0.62
N GLN A 264 -16.05 11.43 -0.54
CA GLN A 264 -16.39 10.00 -0.64
C GLN A 264 -15.19 9.10 -0.93
N THR A 265 -14.02 9.69 -1.20
CA THR A 265 -12.80 8.94 -1.53
C THR A 265 -12.08 8.54 -0.26
N VAL A 266 -11.72 7.25 -0.17
CA VAL A 266 -11.06 6.63 0.99
C VAL A 266 -9.63 6.25 0.61
N TYR A 267 -8.69 6.53 1.50
CA TYR A 267 -7.27 6.23 1.37
C TYR A 267 -6.82 5.37 2.53
N VAL A 268 -6.06 4.32 2.24
CA VAL A 268 -5.43 3.48 3.27
C VAL A 268 -4.14 4.16 3.73
N ASP A 269 -4.05 4.53 5.00
CA ASP A 269 -2.88 5.20 5.55
C ASP A 269 -1.83 4.20 6.05
N GLU A 270 -2.30 3.19 6.79
CA GLU A 270 -1.50 2.09 7.30
C GLU A 270 -2.36 0.95 7.85
N GLY A 271 -1.75 -0.23 8.00
CA GLY A 271 -2.32 -1.38 8.69
C GLY A 271 -1.23 -2.17 9.38
N ASN A 272 -1.45 -2.55 10.64
CA ASN A 272 -0.46 -3.31 11.40
C ASN A 272 -1.10 -4.15 12.50
N ALA A 273 -0.32 -5.04 13.09
CA ALA A 273 -0.75 -5.86 14.22
C ALA A 273 0.34 -6.04 15.28
N GLU A 274 -0.11 -6.42 16.47
CA GLU A 274 0.72 -6.89 17.57
C GLU A 274 0.17 -8.22 18.12
N PHE A 275 1.10 -9.04 18.61
CA PHE A 275 0.78 -10.26 19.35
C PHE A 275 1.30 -10.14 20.78
N ILE A 276 0.41 -10.27 21.75
CA ILE A 276 0.72 -10.21 23.18
C ILE A 276 0.69 -11.64 23.70
N SER A 277 1.86 -12.22 23.96
CA SER A 277 1.98 -13.58 24.51
C SER A 277 1.30 -13.71 25.88
N ALA A 278 0.73 -14.89 26.13
CA ALA A 278 0.07 -15.25 27.40
C ALA A 278 1.05 -15.42 28.58
#